data_AF-A0A7C2G3T0-F1
#
_entry.id   AF-A0A7C2G3T0-F1
#
_cell.length_a   1.000
_cell.length_b   1.000
_cell.length_c   1.000
_cell.angle_alpha   90.00
_cell.angle_beta   90.00
_cell.angle_gamma   90.00
#
_symmetry.space_group_name_H-M   'P 1'
#
loop_
_entity.id
_entity.type
_entity.pdbx_description
1 polymer ?
#
loop_
_entity_poly.entity_id
_entity_poly.type
_entity_poly.pdbx_seq_one_letter_code
_entity_poly.pdbx_strand_id
1 'polypeptide(L)'
;MSEQNKGLFAKLDELDGRLCDIESQMQDPAIASDINKVIPLSKEQAKLSPMVSKYREYKKCLAGIADAETMLADDDLDEDYKQLAQEEIKELEEQK
;
A
#
# COMPACT_ATOMS: atom_id res chain seq x y z
N MET A 1 12.70 11.59 8.86
CA MET A 1 12.28 11.31 7.46
C MET A 1 12.73 12.46 6.59
N SER A 2 13.76 12.26 5.75
CA SER A 2 14.34 13.31 4.90
C SER A 2 13.34 13.81 3.85
N GLU A 3 13.44 15.08 3.44
CA GLU A 3 12.59 15.68 2.39
C GLU A 3 12.65 14.90 1.06
N GLN A 4 13.74 14.18 0.80
CA GLN A 4 13.91 13.30 -0.35
C GLN A 4 12.93 12.11 -0.34
N ASN A 5 12.60 11.57 0.83
CA ASN A 5 11.66 10.45 0.94
C ASN A 5 10.22 10.90 0.69
N LYS A 6 9.87 12.14 1.04
CA LYS A 6 8.54 12.70 0.82
C LYS A 6 8.19 12.81 -0.66
N GLY A 7 9.14 13.26 -1.49
CA GLY A 7 8.96 13.33 -2.94
C GLY A 7 8.89 11.96 -3.62
N LEU A 8 9.60 10.96 -3.09
CA LEU A 8 9.53 9.58 -3.58
C LEU A 8 8.16 8.96 -3.28
N PHE A 9 7.66 9.10 -2.04
CA PHE A 9 6.35 8.58 -1.67
C PHE A 9 5.21 9.26 -2.42
N ALA A 10 5.28 10.58 -2.63
CA ALA A 10 4.29 11.29 -3.45
C ALA A 10 4.20 10.73 -4.87
N LYS A 11 5.33 10.39 -5.50
CA LYS A 11 5.35 9.73 -6.81
C LYS A 11 4.77 8.33 -6.75
N LEU A 12 5.07 7.55 -5.71
CA LEU A 12 4.52 6.21 -5.55
C LEU A 12 2.99 6.25 -5.33
N ASP A 13 2.48 7.24 -4.60
CA ASP A 13 1.04 7.49 -4.45
C ASP A 13 0.40 7.88 -5.81
N GLU A 14 1.06 8.70 -6.63
CA GLU A 14 0.60 9.01 -7.99
C GLU A 14 0.53 7.76 -8.87
N LEU A 15 1.54 6.89 -8.81
CA LEU A 15 1.57 5.63 -9.55
C LEU A 15 0.51 4.65 -9.06
N ASP A 16 0.25 4.64 -7.75
CA ASP A 16 -0.82 3.85 -7.13
C ASP A 16 -2.20 4.31 -7.63
N GLY A 17 -2.45 5.62 -7.61
CA GLY A 17 -3.66 6.21 -8.18
C GLY A 17 -3.83 5.90 -9.66
N ARG A 18 -2.75 5.99 -10.45
CA ARG A 18 -2.78 5.62 -11.87
C ARG A 18 -3.11 4.15 -12.09
N LEU A 19 -2.60 3.25 -11.25
CA LEU A 19 -2.94 1.83 -11.32
C LEU A 19 -4.43 1.59 -11.05
N CYS A 20 -4.98 2.23 -10.02
CA CYS A 20 -6.42 2.18 -9.72
C CYS A 20 -7.27 2.71 -10.88
N ASP A 21 -6.86 3.81 -11.52
CA ASP A 21 -7.57 4.37 -12.68
C ASP A 21 -7.55 3.42 -13.88
N ILE A 22 -6.44 2.73 -14.11
CA ILE A 22 -6.32 1.72 -15.18
C ILE A 22 -7.26 0.54 -14.87
N GLU A 23 -7.24 0.05 -13.63
CA GLU A 23 -8.12 -1.04 -13.20
C GLU A 23 -9.59 -0.68 -13.36
N SER A 24 -9.98 0.55 -13.01
CA SER A 24 -11.33 1.06 -13.21
C SER A 24 -11.70 1.18 -14.68
N GLN A 25 -10.81 1.72 -15.53
CA GLN A 25 -11.03 1.81 -16.97
C GLN A 25 -11.19 0.42 -17.61
N MET A 26 -10.45 -0.58 -17.15
CA MET A 26 -10.56 -1.95 -17.66
C MET A 26 -11.88 -2.63 -17.27
N GLN A 27 -12.59 -2.12 -16.26
CA GLN A 27 -13.94 -2.60 -15.90
C GLN A 27 -15.04 -1.99 -16.79
N ASP A 28 -14.76 -0.91 -17.52
CA ASP A 28 -15.71 -0.33 -18.48
C ASP A 28 -15.92 -1.31 -19.66
N PRO A 29 -17.16 -1.79 -19.91
CA PRO A 29 -17.46 -2.68 -21.04
C PRO A 29 -16.98 -2.13 -22.39
N ALA A 30 -17.00 -0.81 -22.59
CA ALA A 30 -16.58 -0.17 -23.85
C ALA A 30 -15.06 -0.20 -24.06
N ILE A 31 -14.29 -0.42 -22.99
CA ILE A 31 -12.86 -0.66 -23.02
C ILE A 31 -12.60 -2.17 -23.09
N ALA A 32 -13.24 -2.94 -22.22
CA ALA A 32 -13.07 -4.39 -22.14
C ALA A 32 -13.41 -5.13 -23.44
N SER A 33 -14.35 -4.61 -24.24
CA SER A 33 -14.70 -5.17 -25.55
C SER A 33 -13.75 -4.77 -26.69
N ASP A 34 -12.87 -3.78 -26.49
CA ASP A 34 -11.96 -3.27 -27.52
C ASP A 34 -10.50 -3.62 -27.19
N ILE A 35 -10.00 -4.67 -27.85
CA ILE A 35 -8.64 -5.17 -27.64
C ILE A 35 -7.56 -4.11 -27.87
N ASN A 36 -7.80 -3.13 -28.75
CA ASN A 36 -6.83 -2.06 -29.02
C ASN A 36 -6.68 -1.10 -27.83
N LYS A 37 -7.72 -0.98 -27.00
CA LYS A 37 -7.71 -0.18 -25.76
C LYS A 37 -7.21 -0.98 -24.57
N VAL A 38 -7.52 -2.28 -24.52
CA VAL A 38 -7.06 -3.17 -23.43
C VAL A 38 -5.55 -3.37 -23.47
N ILE A 39 -4.95 -3.64 -24.63
CA ILE A 39 -3.51 -3.92 -24.76
C ILE A 39 -2.60 -2.85 -24.10
N PRO A 40 -2.76 -1.54 -24.40
CA PRO A 40 -1.91 -0.53 -23.77
C PRO A 40 -2.13 -0.42 -22.26
N LEU A 41 -3.38 -0.51 -21.80
CA LEU A 41 -3.73 -0.48 -20.37
C LEU A 41 -3.12 -1.67 -19.62
N SER A 42 -3.22 -2.88 -20.15
CA SER A 42 -2.60 -4.06 -19.53
C SER A 42 -1.08 -3.99 -19.47
N LYS A 43 -0.43 -3.41 -20.50
CA LYS A 43 1.02 -3.18 -20.49
C LYS A 43 1.42 -2.15 -19.44
N GLU A 44 0.63 -1.10 -19.25
CA GLU A 44 0.86 -0.09 -18.23
C GLU A 44 0.65 -0.69 -16.83
N GLN A 45 -0.47 -1.39 -16.62
CA GLN A 45 -0.77 -2.12 -15.39
C GLN A 45 0.36 -3.06 -15.00
N ALA A 46 0.86 -3.88 -15.93
CA ALA A 46 1.95 -4.84 -15.68
C ALA A 46 3.27 -4.17 -15.28
N LYS A 47 3.53 -2.95 -15.75
CA LYS A 47 4.72 -2.17 -15.36
C LYS A 47 4.58 -1.58 -13.96
N LEU A 48 3.40 -1.07 -13.63
CA LEU A 48 3.13 -0.37 -12.37
C LEU A 48 2.90 -1.33 -11.21
N SER A 49 2.22 -2.45 -11.46
CA SER A 49 1.81 -3.44 -10.46
C SER A 49 2.92 -3.89 -9.49
N PRO A 50 4.13 -4.31 -9.91
CA PRO A 50 5.15 -4.76 -8.96
C PRO A 50 5.65 -3.64 -8.04
N MET A 51 5.80 -2.42 -8.57
CA MET A 51 6.27 -1.27 -7.80
C MET A 51 5.21 -0.81 -6.80
N VAL A 52 3.96 -0.71 -7.27
CA VAL A 52 2.82 -0.30 -6.43
C VAL A 52 2.51 -1.38 -5.39
N SER A 53 2.60 -2.67 -5.71
CA SER A 53 2.36 -3.76 -4.76
C SER A 53 3.31 -3.66 -3.56
N LYS A 54 4.62 -3.48 -3.82
CA LYS A 54 5.62 -3.31 -2.77
C LYS A 54 5.36 -2.06 -1.93
N TYR A 55 4.93 -0.98 -2.58
CA TYR A 55 4.56 0.24 -1.86
C TYR A 55 3.30 0.09 -0.99
N ARG A 56 2.28 -0.61 -1.48
CA ARG A 56 1.06 -0.92 -0.70
C ARG A 56 1.39 -1.83 0.49
N GLU A 57 2.26 -2.82 0.31
CA GLU A 57 2.77 -3.68 1.40
C GLU A 57 3.46 -2.83 2.47
N TYR A 58 4.36 -1.92 2.07
CA TYR A 58 5.02 -0.98 2.98
C TYR A 58 4.02 -0.10 3.74
N LYS A 59 3.04 0.50 3.05
CA LYS A 59 1.98 1.31 3.68
C LYS A 59 1.16 0.50 4.67
N LYS A 60 0.88 -0.78 4.36
CA LYS A 60 0.16 -1.68 5.25
C LYS A 60 0.98 -1.98 6.51
N CYS A 61 2.29 -2.21 6.39
CA CYS A 61 3.16 -2.39 7.55
C CYS A 61 3.17 -1.14 8.44
N LEU A 62 3.28 0.05 7.83
CA LEU A 62 3.18 1.32 8.57
C LEU A 62 1.84 1.49 9.29
N ALA A 63 0.73 1.13 8.64
CA ALA A 63 -0.59 1.20 9.25
C ALA A 63 -0.72 0.22 10.42
N GLY A 64 -0.27 -1.02 10.26
CA GLY A 64 -0.27 -2.02 11.33
C GLY A 64 0.59 -1.61 12.53
N ILE A 65 1.76 -0.99 12.28
CA ILE A 65 2.59 -0.43 13.35
C ILE A 65 1.83 0.68 14.08
N ALA A 66 1.20 1.61 13.36
CA ALA A 66 0.45 2.70 13.98
C ALA A 66 -0.77 2.20 14.80
N ASP A 67 -1.44 1.16 14.31
CA ASP A 67 -2.55 0.52 15.02
C ASP A 67 -2.05 -0.16 16.31
N ALA A 68 -0.95 -0.91 16.24
CA ALA A 68 -0.34 -1.54 17.40
C ALA A 68 0.23 -0.51 18.40
N GLU A 69 0.82 0.59 17.93
CA GLU A 69 1.24 1.72 18.77
C GLU A 69 0.04 2.34 19.50
N THR A 70 -1.12 2.43 18.84
CA THR A 70 -2.36 2.90 19.47
C THR A 70 -2.82 1.94 20.57
N MET A 71 -2.70 0.63 20.36
CA MET A 71 -2.99 -0.37 21.40
C MET A 71 -2.04 -0.25 22.61
N LEU A 72 -0.76 0.04 22.36
CA LEU A 72 0.21 0.26 23.44
C LEU A 72 -0.03 1.53 24.24
N ALA A 73 -0.63 2.54 23.61
CA ALA A 73 -1.03 3.79 24.25
C ALA A 73 -2.34 3.66 25.06
N ASP A 74 -3.04 2.52 24.97
CA ASP A 74 -4.23 2.24 25.76
C ASP A 74 -3.83 1.75 27.16
N ASP A 75 -3.99 2.61 28.16
CA ASP A 75 -3.66 2.31 29.55
C ASP A 75 -4.54 1.21 30.15
N ASP A 76 -5.76 1.00 29.63
CA ASP A 76 -6.72 0.00 30.12
C ASP A 76 -6.49 -1.40 29.53
N LEU A 77 -5.60 -1.52 28.54
CA LEU A 77 -5.25 -2.79 27.91
C LEU A 77 -4.31 -3.61 28.81
N ASP A 78 -4.59 -4.92 28.93
CA ASP A 78 -3.78 -5.84 29.75
C ASP A 78 -2.35 -5.99 29.19
N GLU A 79 -1.39 -6.20 30.10
CA GLU A 79 0.04 -6.33 29.78
C GLU A 79 0.33 -7.46 28.79
N ASP A 80 -0.40 -8.59 28.83
CA ASP A 80 -0.22 -9.69 27.88
C ASP A 80 -0.55 -9.23 26.43
N TYR A 81 -1.57 -8.38 26.28
CA TYR A 81 -1.93 -7.81 24.98
C TYR A 81 -0.96 -6.72 24.53
N LYS A 82 -0.42 -5.93 25.47
CA LYS A 82 0.64 -4.95 25.16
C LYS A 82 1.92 -5.64 24.70
N GLN A 83 2.29 -6.76 25.31
CA GLN A 83 3.44 -7.54 24.87
C GLN A 83 3.25 -8.07 23.43
N LEU A 84 2.06 -8.58 23.12
CA LEU A 84 1.72 -9.01 21.75
C LEU A 84 1.83 -7.87 20.73
N ALA A 85 1.32 -6.68 21.06
CA ALA A 85 1.41 -5.51 20.19
C ALA A 85 2.87 -5.06 19.96
N GLN A 86 3.75 -5.15 20.98
CA GLN A 86 5.19 -4.88 20.81
C GLN A 86 5.86 -5.89 19.88
N GLU A 87 5.52 -7.18 20.00
CA GLU A 87 6.04 -8.22 19.12
C GLU A 87 5.58 -7.99 17.66
N GLU A 88 4.31 -7.63 17.47
CA GLU A 88 3.75 -7.31 16.16
C GLU A 88 4.45 -6.10 15.50
N ILE A 89 4.70 -5.02 16.26
CA ILE A 89 5.45 -3.87 15.74
C ILE A 89 6.82 -4.31 15.24
N LYS A 90 7.54 -5.13 16.02
CA LYS A 90 8.87 -5.60 15.65
C LYS A 90 8.84 -6.42 14.35
N GLU A 91 7.89 -7.32 14.21
CA GLU A 91 7.73 -8.13 12.99
C GLU A 91 7.39 -7.26 11.77
N LEU A 92 6.53 -6.25 11.95
CA LEU A 92 6.17 -5.32 10.87
C LEU A 92 7.32 -4.39 10.50
N GLU A 93 8.17 -4.00 11.45
CA GLU A 93 9.37 -3.21 11.18
C GLU A 93 10.41 -3.98 10.37
N GLU A 94 10.53 -5.30 10.57
CA GLU A 94 11.40 -6.17 9.77
C GLU A 94 10.88 -6.38 8.33
N GLN A 95 9.57 -6.27 8.13
CA GLN A 95 8.89 -6.45 6.83
C GLN A 95 8.78 -5.16 6.01
N LYS A 96 8.90 -4.00 6.66
CA LYS A 96 8.77 -2.67 6.07
C LYS A 96 10.00 -2.30 5.23
#